data_AF-A0A379JZJ9-F1
#
_entry.id   AF-A0A379JZJ9-F1
#
_cell.length_a   1.000
_cell.length_b   1.000
_cell.length_c   1.000
_cell.angle_alpha   90.00
_cell.angle_beta   90.00
_cell.angle_gamma   90.00
#
_symmetry.space_group_name_H-M   'P 1'
#
loop_
_entity.id
_entity.type
_entity.pdbx_description
1 polymer ?
#
loop_
_entity_poly.entity_id
_entity_poly.type
_entity_poly.pdbx_seq_one_letter_code
_entity_poly.pdbx_strand_id
1 'polypeptide(L)'
;MIAPHPFALRNEPSGALYPNTYMDAKAVLGKYIAEDILTDIGIMQINYRWNGNRVARPEFLLDPEVNIRVGAQILCESIAQYPVDMQLAIGGYHTRNPKRELDAREYASNVLSIWRSLQRLK
;
A
#
# COMPACT_ATOMS: atom_id res chain seq x y z
N MET A 1 -19.41 7.03 -4.26
CA MET A 1 -18.48 6.08 -4.90
C MET A 1 -17.13 6.29 -4.24
N ILE A 2 -16.54 5.27 -3.60
CA ILE A 2 -15.18 5.36 -3.03
C ILE A 2 -14.22 5.04 -4.16
N ALA A 3 -13.41 6.00 -4.59
CA ALA A 3 -12.39 5.83 -5.62
C ALA A 3 -11.00 5.84 -4.99
N PRO A 4 -10.06 5.03 -5.49
CA PRO A 4 -8.68 5.07 -4.99
C PRO A 4 -8.07 6.45 -5.31
N HIS A 5 -7.35 7.02 -4.33
CA HIS A 5 -6.81 8.37 -4.44
C HIS A 5 -5.30 8.32 -4.72
N PRO A 6 -4.81 8.87 -5.86
CA PRO A 6 -3.44 8.65 -6.34
C PRO A 6 -2.37 9.15 -5.37
N PHE A 7 -2.65 10.25 -4.66
CA PHE A 7 -1.69 10.93 -3.79
C PHE A 7 -1.97 10.72 -2.30
N ALA A 8 -2.74 9.69 -1.93
CA ALA A 8 -3.07 9.45 -0.52
C ALA A 8 -1.81 9.29 0.34
N LEU A 9 -1.76 9.97 1.47
CA LEU A 9 -0.71 9.86 2.47
C LEU A 9 -1.34 9.44 3.80
N ARG A 10 -0.63 8.59 4.55
CA ARG A 10 -1.04 8.21 5.89
C ARG A 10 0.16 7.96 6.79
N ASN A 11 0.15 8.53 7.99
CA ASN A 11 1.02 8.12 9.09
C ASN A 11 0.22 8.18 10.40
N GLU A 12 0.78 7.70 11.51
CA GLU A 12 0.11 7.77 12.82
C GLU A 12 -0.01 9.23 13.32
N PRO A 13 1.04 10.08 13.26
CA PRO A 13 0.97 11.42 13.82
C PRO A 13 0.00 12.40 13.14
N SER A 14 -0.04 12.43 11.81
CA SER A 14 -0.87 13.36 11.01
C SER A 14 -2.15 12.73 10.46
N GLY A 15 -2.31 11.41 10.56
CA GLY A 15 -3.47 10.69 10.04
C GLY A 15 -3.48 10.59 8.51
N ALA A 16 -4.67 10.52 7.91
CA ALA A 16 -4.82 10.42 6.45
C ALA A 16 -4.98 11.80 5.79
N LEU A 17 -4.33 11.99 4.65
CA LEU A 17 -4.45 13.18 3.80
C LEU A 17 -4.58 12.78 2.33
N TYR A 18 -5.39 13.55 1.60
CA TYR A 18 -5.72 13.31 0.19
C TYR A 18 -5.52 14.59 -0.62
N PRO A 19 -4.27 14.94 -0.99
CA PRO A 19 -3.96 16.16 -1.74
C PRO A 19 -4.49 16.10 -3.17
N ASN A 20 -5.06 17.18 -3.70
CA ASN A 20 -5.67 17.15 -5.04
C ASN A 20 -4.63 17.09 -6.18
N THR A 21 -3.40 17.53 -5.94
CA THR A 21 -2.36 17.60 -6.97
C THR A 21 -1.06 16.90 -6.53
N TYR A 22 -0.27 16.48 -7.52
CA TYR A 22 1.07 15.94 -7.27
C TYR A 22 1.97 16.95 -6.54
N MET A 23 1.86 18.25 -6.87
CA MET A 23 2.67 19.30 -6.25
C MET A 23 2.33 19.48 -4.78
N ASP A 24 1.05 19.49 -4.42
CA ASP A 24 0.60 19.57 -3.02
C ASP A 24 1.08 18.35 -2.23
N ALA A 25 0.92 17.16 -2.82
CA ALA A 25 1.34 15.91 -2.21
C ALA A 25 2.86 15.87 -1.99
N LYS A 26 3.64 16.28 -2.98
CA LYS A 26 5.10 16.36 -2.88
C LYS A 26 5.56 17.36 -1.82
N ALA A 27 4.87 18.50 -1.70
CA ALA A 27 5.20 19.52 -0.71
C ALA A 27 5.03 19.03 0.73
N VAL A 28 4.02 18.20 1.00
CA VAL A 28 3.73 17.69 2.35
C VAL A 28 4.36 16.32 2.64
N LEU A 29 4.76 15.55 1.63
CA LEU A 29 5.35 14.22 1.79
C LEU A 29 6.59 14.23 2.70
N GLY A 30 7.46 15.23 2.53
CA GLY A 30 8.67 15.36 3.37
C GLY A 30 8.33 15.51 4.85
N LYS A 31 7.27 16.24 5.19
CA LYS A 31 6.77 16.38 6.56
C LYS A 31 6.30 15.03 7.11
N TYR A 32 5.47 14.29 6.36
CA TYR A 32 4.95 12.99 6.80
C TYR A 32 6.07 11.99 7.13
N ILE A 33 7.07 11.88 6.25
CA ILE A 33 8.22 10.98 6.44
C ILE A 33 9.09 11.43 7.63
N ALA A 34 9.26 12.74 7.82
CA ALA A 34 10.03 13.28 8.94
C ALA A 34 9.33 13.07 10.30
N GLU A 35 8.00 13.08 10.32
CA GLU A 35 7.20 12.75 11.51
C GLU A 35 7.29 11.26 11.84
N ASP A 36 7.12 10.39 10.84
CA ASP A 36 7.25 8.94 11.00
C ASP A 36 7.60 8.27 9.66
N ILE A 37 8.68 7.48 9.67
CA ILE A 37 9.08 6.70 8.50
C ILE A 37 8.10 5.55 8.18
N LEU A 38 7.22 5.17 9.11
CA LEU A 38 6.05 4.31 8.87
C LEU A 38 4.92 5.07 8.14
N THR A 39 5.27 5.84 7.11
CA THR A 39 4.34 6.56 6.25
C THR A 39 3.94 5.71 5.06
N ASP A 40 2.64 5.55 4.81
CA ASP A 40 2.06 4.94 3.61
C ASP A 40 1.85 5.99 2.51
N ILE A 41 2.30 5.67 1.29
CA ILE A 41 2.34 6.61 0.17
C ILE A 41 1.57 6.07 -1.03
N GLY A 42 0.69 6.89 -1.58
CA GLY A 42 0.06 6.72 -2.88
C GLY A 42 -1.08 5.69 -2.94
N ILE A 43 -1.49 5.38 -4.16
CA ILE A 43 -2.72 4.62 -4.47
C ILE A 43 -2.76 3.21 -3.87
N MET A 44 -1.61 2.53 -3.75
CA MET A 44 -1.48 1.21 -3.12
C MET A 44 -0.98 1.26 -1.67
N GLN A 45 -0.89 2.46 -1.07
CA GLN A 45 -0.46 2.68 0.31
C GLN A 45 0.87 1.97 0.61
N ILE A 46 1.91 2.31 -0.17
CA ILE A 46 3.23 1.70 -0.03
C ILE A 46 3.91 2.26 1.21
N ASN A 47 4.15 1.41 2.21
CA ASN A 47 4.82 1.81 3.44
C ASN A 47 6.31 2.11 3.21
N TYR A 48 6.72 3.35 3.50
CA TYR A 48 8.06 3.87 3.21
C TYR A 48 9.17 3.16 4.00
N ARG A 49 8.95 2.83 5.28
CA ARG A 49 9.91 2.12 6.13
C ARG A 49 10.40 0.81 5.51
N TRP A 50 9.49 0.08 4.86
CA TRP A 50 9.72 -1.26 4.34
C TRP A 50 10.10 -1.27 2.87
N ASN A 51 9.57 -0.33 2.09
CA ASN A 51 9.63 -0.37 0.62
C ASN A 51 10.21 0.90 -0.02
N GLY A 52 10.62 1.89 0.78
CA GLY A 52 11.18 3.16 0.28
C GLY A 52 12.45 2.98 -0.55
N ASN A 53 13.23 1.92 -0.29
CA ASN A 53 14.44 1.59 -1.05
C ASN A 53 14.17 1.10 -2.49
N ARG A 54 12.92 0.82 -2.86
CA ARG A 54 12.53 0.37 -4.21
C ARG A 54 12.50 1.51 -5.22
N VAL A 55 12.59 2.76 -4.75
CA VAL A 55 12.60 3.97 -5.57
C VAL A 55 13.79 4.85 -5.17
N ALA A 56 14.30 5.64 -6.12
CA ALA A 56 15.42 6.55 -5.84
C ALA A 56 15.02 7.69 -4.89
N ARG A 57 13.74 8.08 -4.91
CA ARG A 57 13.19 9.19 -4.11
C ARG A 57 11.74 8.88 -3.70
N PRO A 58 11.29 9.25 -2.49
CA PRO A 58 9.95 8.91 -1.99
C PRO A 58 8.82 9.47 -2.85
N GLU A 59 8.97 10.65 -3.45
CA GLU A 59 7.93 11.24 -4.31
C GLU A 59 7.62 10.43 -5.56
N PHE A 60 8.49 9.49 -5.97
CA PHE A 60 8.17 8.57 -7.07
C PHE A 60 7.03 7.63 -6.71
N LEU A 61 6.76 7.40 -5.42
CA LEU A 61 5.58 6.65 -4.98
C LEU A 61 4.28 7.47 -5.08
N LEU A 62 4.31 8.76 -5.41
CA LEU A 62 3.12 9.56 -5.73
C LEU A 62 2.70 9.41 -7.20
N ASP A 63 3.57 8.88 -8.06
CA ASP A 63 3.20 8.53 -9.43
C ASP A 63 2.40 7.21 -9.42
N PRO A 64 1.16 7.17 -9.93
CA PRO A 64 0.32 5.98 -9.86
C PRO A 64 0.91 4.76 -10.57
N GLU A 65 1.61 4.94 -11.69
CA GLU A 65 2.20 3.83 -12.44
C GLU A 65 3.38 3.22 -11.66
N VAL A 66 4.26 4.07 -11.13
CA VAL A 66 5.36 3.63 -10.28
C VAL A 66 4.84 2.96 -9.01
N ASN A 67 3.83 3.57 -8.36
CA ASN A 67 3.25 3.03 -7.13
C ASN A 67 2.61 1.65 -7.36
N ILE A 68 1.85 1.49 -8.45
CA ILE A 68 1.23 0.22 -8.81
C ILE A 68 2.28 -0.85 -9.13
N ARG A 69 3.32 -0.49 -9.88
CA ARG A 69 4.42 -1.41 -10.20
C ARG A 69 5.14 -1.89 -8.94
N VAL A 70 5.44 -0.98 -8.00
CA VAL A 70 6.07 -1.32 -6.72
C VAL A 70 5.14 -2.20 -5.87
N GLY A 71 3.85 -1.85 -5.77
CA GLY A 71 2.86 -2.67 -5.06
C GLY A 71 2.72 -4.07 -5.65
N ALA A 72 2.69 -4.19 -6.98
CA ALA A 72 2.66 -5.49 -7.66
C ALA A 72 3.90 -6.33 -7.33
N GLN A 73 5.10 -5.73 -7.29
CA GLN A 73 6.32 -6.45 -6.88
C GLN A 73 6.22 -7.00 -5.45
N ILE A 74 5.76 -6.18 -4.50
CA ILE A 74 5.57 -6.59 -3.10
C ILE A 74 4.59 -7.76 -3.00
N LEU A 75 3.49 -7.71 -3.77
CA LEU A 75 2.50 -8.77 -3.83
C LEU A 75 3.08 -10.05 -4.44
N CYS A 76 3.82 -9.95 -5.56
CA CYS A 76 4.47 -11.10 -6.19
C CYS A 76 5.45 -11.80 -5.25
N GLU A 77 6.26 -11.04 -4.52
CA GLU A 77 7.15 -11.60 -3.51
C GLU A 77 6.39 -12.30 -2.38
N SER A 78 5.27 -11.73 -1.95
CA SER A 78 4.41 -12.34 -0.93
C SER A 78 3.79 -13.65 -1.41
N ILE A 79 3.34 -13.70 -2.66
CA ILE A 79 2.84 -14.93 -3.31
C ILE A 79 3.94 -15.98 -3.40
N ALA A 80 5.16 -15.59 -3.79
CA ALA A 80 6.30 -16.50 -3.85
C ALA A 80 6.66 -17.08 -2.46
N GLN A 81 6.43 -16.32 -1.39
CA GLN A 81 6.65 -16.78 -0.01
C GLN A 81 5.58 -17.76 0.47
N TYR A 82 4.33 -17.61 0.04
CA TYR A 82 3.20 -18.44 0.46
C TYR A 82 2.49 -19.09 -0.75
N PRO A 83 3.16 -19.95 -1.54
CA PRO A 83 2.62 -20.45 -2.81
C PRO A 83 1.40 -21.36 -2.68
N VAL A 84 1.14 -21.89 -1.47
CA VAL A 84 0.03 -22.82 -1.20
C VAL A 84 -1.10 -22.16 -0.40
N ASP A 85 -0.80 -21.15 0.42
CA ASP A 85 -1.79 -20.42 1.21
C ASP A 85 -2.06 -19.06 0.58
N MET A 86 -3.03 -19.01 -0.34
CA MET A 86 -3.39 -17.78 -1.06
C MET A 86 -3.88 -16.67 -0.13
N GLN A 87 -4.45 -17.00 1.04
CA GLN A 87 -4.91 -15.99 1.98
C GLN A 87 -3.71 -15.33 2.66
N LEU A 88 -2.70 -16.10 3.07
CA LEU A 88 -1.44 -15.54 3.55
C LEU A 88 -0.63 -14.87 2.45
N ALA A 89 -0.66 -15.38 1.22
CA ALA A 89 -0.01 -14.75 0.07
C ALA A 89 -0.52 -13.31 -0.17
N ILE A 90 -1.84 -13.12 -0.13
CA ILE A 90 -2.45 -11.79 -0.25
C ILE A 90 -2.22 -10.98 1.03
N GLY A 91 -2.38 -11.60 2.19
CA GLY A 91 -2.21 -10.97 3.51
C GLY A 91 -0.80 -10.46 3.76
N GLY A 92 0.21 -11.15 3.23
CA GLY A 92 1.62 -10.78 3.32
C GLY A 92 1.98 -9.50 2.56
N TYR A 93 1.08 -8.97 1.72
CA TYR A 93 1.18 -7.59 1.24
C TYR A 93 1.03 -6.58 2.39
N HIS A 94 0.05 -6.80 3.28
CA HIS A 94 -0.22 -5.93 4.43
C HIS A 94 0.79 -6.13 5.56
N THR A 95 1.08 -7.39 5.91
CA THR A 95 2.10 -7.68 6.92
C THR A 95 2.69 -9.08 6.74
N ARG A 96 4.02 -9.17 6.76
CA ARG A 96 4.76 -10.45 6.77
C ARG A 96 5.20 -10.87 8.18
N ASN A 97 4.73 -10.19 9.23
CA ASN A 97 5.07 -10.51 10.60
C ASN A 97 4.23 -11.72 11.08
N PRO A 98 4.85 -12.87 11.40
CA PRO A 98 4.11 -14.06 11.86
C PRO A 98 3.26 -13.81 13.11
N LYS A 99 3.65 -12.84 13.96
CA LYS A 99 2.87 -12.45 15.15
C LYS A 99 1.57 -11.72 14.81
N ARG A 100 1.41 -11.28 13.55
CA ARG A 100 0.25 -10.55 13.03
C ARG A 100 -0.46 -11.32 11.91
N GLU A 101 -0.38 -12.66 11.95
CA GLU A 101 -1.00 -13.51 10.93
C GLU A 101 -2.51 -13.28 10.81
N LEU A 102 -3.21 -13.07 11.94
CA LEU A 102 -4.64 -12.77 11.94
C LEU A 102 -4.95 -11.50 11.15
N ASP A 103 -4.20 -10.42 11.37
CA ASP A 103 -4.33 -9.15 10.62
C ASP A 103 -4.12 -9.37 9.11
N ALA A 104 -3.11 -10.17 8.74
CA ALA A 104 -2.84 -10.52 7.35
C ALA A 104 -4.02 -11.25 6.71
N ARG A 105 -4.58 -12.25 7.41
CA ARG A 105 -5.74 -13.03 6.93
C ARG A 105 -7.01 -12.19 6.85
N GLU A 106 -7.24 -11.28 7.79
CA GLU A 106 -8.38 -10.36 7.77
C GLU A 106 -8.28 -9.42 6.57
N TYR A 107 -7.11 -8.80 6.37
CA TYR A 107 -6.84 -7.98 5.18
C TYR A 107 -7.12 -8.76 3.89
N ALA A 108 -6.57 -9.97 3.76
CA ALA A 108 -6.77 -10.81 2.59
C ALA A 108 -8.25 -11.16 2.36
N SER A 109 -9.01 -11.41 3.43
CA SER A 109 -10.44 -11.70 3.34
C SER A 109 -11.23 -10.53 2.75
N ASN A 110 -10.90 -9.30 3.18
CA ASN A 110 -11.49 -8.09 2.62
C ASN A 110 -11.15 -7.91 1.14
N VAL A 111 -9.87 -8.11 0.76
CA VAL A 111 -9.42 -8.04 -0.63
C VAL A 111 -10.15 -9.08 -1.50
N LEU A 112 -10.24 -10.32 -1.05
CA LEU A 112 -10.92 -11.39 -1.78
C LEU A 112 -12.43 -11.14 -1.92
N SER A 113 -13.08 -10.54 -0.91
CA SER A 113 -14.49 -10.16 -0.97
C SER A 113 -14.75 -9.10 -2.06
N ILE A 114 -13.89 -8.07 -2.13
CA ILE A 114 -13.95 -7.04 -3.17
C ILE A 114 -13.68 -7.67 -4.54
N TRP A 115 -12.62 -8.46 -4.68
CA TRP A 115 -12.26 -9.11 -5.94
C TRP A 115 -13.38 -10.01 -6.49
N ARG A 116 -13.99 -10.84 -5.63
CA ARG A 116 -15.17 -11.67 -6.00
C ARG A 116 -16.35 -10.82 -6.47
N SER A 117 -16.58 -9.68 -5.82
CA SER A 117 -17.64 -8.76 -6.21
C SER A 117 -17.36 -8.14 -7.58
N LEU A 118 -16.12 -7.76 -7.86
CA LEU A 118 -15.70 -7.24 -9.17
C LEU A 118 -15.84 -8.30 -10.28
N GLN A 119 -15.54 -9.57 -10.01
CA GLN A 119 -15.72 -10.63 -11.02
C GLN A 119 -17.19 -10.86 -11.41
N ARG A 120 -18.15 -10.55 -10.52
CA ARG A 120 -19.59 -10.66 -10.82
C ARG A 120 -20.16 -9.48 -11.59
N LEU A 121 -19.43 -8.37 -11.68
CA LEU A 121 -19.82 -7.20 -12.46
C LEU A 121 -19.38 -7.28 -13.93
N LYS A 122 -18.58 -8.30 -14.26
CA LYS A 122 -18.22 -8.65 -15.63
C LYS A 122 -19.29 -9.56 -16.22
#